data_AF-A0A8T4DLW5-F1
#
_entry.id   AF-A0A8T4DLW5-F1
#
_cell.length_a   1.000
_cell.length_b   1.000
_cell.length_c   1.000
_cell.angle_alpha   90.00
_cell.angle_beta   90.00
_cell.angle_gamma   90.00
#
_symmetry.space_group_name_H-M   'P 1'
#
loop_
_entity.id
_entity.type
_entity.pdbx_description
1 polymer ?
#
loop_
_entity_poly.entity_id
_entity_poly.type
_entity_poly.pdbx_seq_one_letter_code
_entity_poly.pdbx_strand_id
1 'polypeptide(L)'
;GKMVDIGTDRVRRDQTTGQLEYVVEWKENAGQGKDVVVTAGDIREVQLAKGAIYTGAMILVEKMNMMFDDIDRLYLAGAFGNYIDIENAVVIGLLPDIPLDRIKSVGNAAGEGAKLSLLSKKKRAEENKVSRMVDYIELASQKNFQDVFVRSLNFPRYKCAQL
;
A
#
# COMPACT_ATOMS: atom_id res chain seq x y z
N GLY A 1 6.14 6.09 -12.46
CA GLY A 1 5.18 6.79 -13.34
C GLY A 1 5.23 8.27 -13.04
N LYS A 2 5.29 9.13 -14.07
CA LYS A 2 5.29 10.58 -13.88
C LYS A 2 3.99 11.14 -14.43
N MET A 3 3.47 12.20 -13.83
CA MET A 3 2.38 12.98 -14.43
C MET A 3 2.88 13.61 -15.72
N VAL A 4 2.08 13.50 -16.77
CA VAL A 4 2.38 14.03 -18.11
C VAL A 4 1.19 14.82 -18.59
N ASP A 5 1.46 15.95 -19.24
CA ASP A 5 0.44 16.72 -19.93
C ASP A 5 0.21 16.10 -21.31
N ILE A 6 -1.04 15.69 -21.55
CA ILE A 6 -1.50 15.08 -22.80
C ILE A 6 -2.46 15.99 -23.58
N GLY A 7 -2.51 17.29 -23.24
CA GLY A 7 -3.35 18.28 -23.92
C GLY A 7 -4.81 18.24 -23.49
N THR A 8 -5.09 17.84 -22.25
CA THR A 8 -6.45 17.85 -21.68
C THR A 8 -6.63 19.04 -20.77
N ASP A 9 -7.84 19.61 -20.72
CA ASP A 9 -8.16 20.75 -19.85
C ASP A 9 -7.96 20.46 -18.34
N ARG A 10 -7.91 19.18 -17.95
CA ARG A 10 -7.74 18.76 -16.55
C ARG A 10 -6.29 18.75 -16.07
N VAL A 11 -5.30 18.74 -16.96
CA VAL A 11 -3.88 18.78 -16.57
C VAL A 11 -3.37 20.19 -16.75
N ARG A 12 -2.86 20.79 -15.69
CA ARG A 12 -2.29 22.14 -15.72
C ARG A 12 -1.07 22.25 -14.83
N ARG A 13 -0.38 23.38 -14.91
CA ARG A 13 0.67 23.75 -13.96
C ARG A 13 0.09 24.62 -12.87
N ASP A 14 0.32 24.22 -11.62
CA ASP A 14 0.03 25.07 -10.48
C ASP A 14 0.88 26.36 -10.57
N GLN A 15 0.24 27.51 -10.38
CA GLN A 15 0.88 28.81 -10.56
C GLN A 15 1.87 29.16 -9.45
N THR A 16 1.75 28.51 -8.28
CA THR A 16 2.59 28.80 -7.11
C THR A 16 3.85 27.95 -7.11
N THR A 17 3.71 26.65 -7.37
CA THR A 17 4.75 25.64 -7.27
C THR A 17 5.35 25.27 -8.63
N GLY A 18 4.66 25.57 -9.74
CA GLY A 18 5.04 25.16 -11.09
C GLY A 18 4.88 23.66 -11.38
N GLN A 19 4.41 22.89 -10.40
CA GLN A 19 4.20 21.45 -10.52
C GLN A 19 2.99 21.15 -11.41
N LEU A 20 3.02 19.99 -12.07
CA LEU A 20 1.83 19.49 -12.76
C LEU A 20 0.81 19.02 -11.73
N GLU A 21 -0.45 19.33 -12.00
CA GLU A 21 -1.60 18.85 -11.25
C GLU A 21 -2.71 18.39 -12.20
N TYR A 22 -3.47 17.40 -11.75
CA TYR A 22 -4.67 16.91 -12.40
C TYR A 22 -5.90 17.34 -11.60
N VAL A 23 -6.82 18.05 -12.23
CA VAL A 23 -8.07 18.46 -11.60
C VAL A 23 -9.05 17.29 -11.60
N VAL A 24 -9.31 16.75 -10.40
CA VAL A 24 -10.29 15.69 -10.15
C VAL A 24 -11.70 16.29 -10.22
N GLU A 25 -11.92 17.41 -9.55
CA GLU A 25 -13.21 18.10 -9.56
C GLU A 25 -13.03 19.62 -9.53
N TRP A 26 -13.87 20.33 -10.29
CA TRP A 26 -13.80 21.78 -10.38
C TRP A 26 -14.52 22.44 -9.20
N LYS A 27 -14.08 23.65 -8.82
CA LYS A 27 -14.65 24.42 -7.72
C LYS A 27 -16.17 24.63 -7.81
N GLU A 28 -16.75 24.62 -9.02
CA GLU A 28 -18.19 24.80 -9.25
C GLU A 28 -19.00 23.63 -8.68
N ASN A 29 -18.41 22.43 -8.66
CA ASN A 29 -19.02 21.21 -8.15
C ASN A 29 -18.42 20.77 -6.81
N ALA A 30 -17.24 21.28 -6.45
CA ALA A 30 -16.60 20.99 -5.17
C ALA A 30 -17.26 21.78 -4.05
N GLY A 31 -17.68 21.10 -2.97
CA GLY A 31 -18.38 21.73 -1.84
C GLY A 31 -17.58 22.76 -1.02
N GLN A 32 -16.33 23.03 -1.37
CA GLN A 32 -15.41 23.91 -0.63
C GLN A 32 -14.92 25.13 -1.44
N GLY A 33 -15.48 25.38 -2.64
CA GLY A 33 -15.17 26.57 -3.45
C GLY A 33 -13.73 26.63 -3.99
N LYS A 34 -13.06 25.49 -4.07
CA LYS A 34 -11.73 25.30 -4.65
C LYS A 34 -11.70 24.03 -5.49
N ASP A 35 -10.85 24.00 -6.52
CA ASP A 35 -10.63 22.80 -7.32
C ASP A 35 -10.03 21.70 -6.42
N VAL A 36 -10.50 20.47 -6.60
CA VAL A 36 -9.89 19.26 -6.01
C VAL A 36 -8.86 18.75 -7.00
N VAL A 37 -7.59 18.75 -6.60
CA VAL A 37 -6.47 18.40 -7.48
C VAL A 37 -5.64 17.28 -6.90
N VAL A 38 -5.00 16.52 -7.78
CA VAL A 38 -3.91 15.59 -7.45
C VAL A 38 -2.65 16.12 -8.09
N THR A 39 -1.62 16.39 -7.30
CA THR A 39 -0.36 16.96 -7.78
C THR A 39 0.65 15.87 -8.15
N ALA A 40 1.68 16.23 -8.90
CA ALA A 40 2.83 15.36 -9.11
C ALA A 40 3.53 14.97 -7.79
N GLY A 41 3.47 15.83 -6.77
CA GLY A 41 3.93 15.54 -5.41
C GLY A 41 3.10 14.44 -4.74
N ASP A 42 1.78 14.49 -4.85
CA ASP A 42 0.88 13.46 -4.28
C ASP A 42 1.15 12.09 -4.93
N ILE A 43 1.36 12.05 -6.24
CA ILE A 43 1.78 10.83 -6.95
C ILE A 43 3.10 10.29 -6.40
N ARG A 44 4.03 11.18 -6.04
CA ARG A 44 5.32 10.78 -5.45
C ARG A 44 5.14 10.17 -4.06
N GLU A 45 4.30 10.74 -3.22
CA GLU A 45 3.99 10.20 -1.89
C GLU A 45 3.33 8.82 -1.98
N VAL A 46 2.40 8.63 -2.93
CA VAL A 46 1.82 7.30 -3.19
C VAL A 46 2.90 6.30 -3.59
N GLN A 47 3.84 6.68 -4.45
CA GLN A 47 4.96 5.80 -4.85
C GLN A 47 5.85 5.41 -3.67
N LEU A 48 6.15 6.36 -2.77
CA LEU A 48 6.95 6.09 -1.58
C LEU A 48 6.21 5.11 -0.64
N ALA A 49 4.95 5.39 -0.35
CA ALA A 49 4.13 4.56 0.54
C ALA A 49 3.96 3.14 0.00
N LYS A 50 3.54 3.01 -1.27
CA LYS A 50 3.32 1.69 -1.88
C LYS A 50 4.63 0.93 -2.07
N GLY A 51 5.71 1.63 -2.42
CA GLY A 51 7.04 1.04 -2.58
C GLY A 51 7.58 0.49 -1.27
N ALA A 52 7.36 1.19 -0.15
CA ALA A 52 7.78 0.75 1.17
C ALA A 52 7.05 -0.54 1.60
N ILE A 53 5.74 -0.60 1.41
CA ILE A 53 4.92 -1.77 1.76
C ILE A 53 5.33 -2.99 0.93
N TYR A 54 5.42 -2.84 -0.40
CA TYR A 54 5.81 -3.94 -1.29
C TYR A 54 7.24 -4.45 -0.98
N THR A 55 8.17 -3.53 -0.73
CA THR A 55 9.57 -3.88 -0.37
C THR A 55 9.64 -4.68 0.91
N GLY A 56 8.90 -4.26 1.93
CA GLY A 56 8.81 -5.02 3.18
C GLY A 56 8.30 -6.44 2.96
N ALA A 57 7.20 -6.58 2.21
CA ALA A 57 6.63 -7.89 1.90
C ALA A 57 7.60 -8.79 1.12
N MET A 58 8.28 -8.25 0.10
CA MET A 58 9.24 -9.00 -0.72
C MET A 58 10.41 -9.51 0.13
N ILE A 59 11.02 -8.65 0.95
CA ILE A 59 12.16 -9.03 1.80
C ILE A 59 11.78 -10.10 2.82
N LEU A 60 10.56 -10.03 3.37
CA LEU A 60 10.07 -11.05 4.31
C LEU A 60 9.96 -12.41 3.64
N VAL A 61 9.35 -12.46 2.45
CA VAL A 61 9.19 -13.68 1.66
C VAL A 61 10.55 -14.25 1.23
N GLU A 62 11.49 -13.41 0.79
CA GLU A 62 12.87 -13.81 0.47
C GLU A 62 13.59 -14.40 1.69
N LYS A 63 13.48 -13.79 2.88
CA LYS A 63 14.08 -14.30 4.11
C LYS A 63 13.53 -15.66 4.53
N MET A 64 12.29 -15.95 4.18
CA MET A 64 11.66 -17.24 4.42
C MET A 64 12.01 -18.28 3.33
N ASN A 65 12.80 -17.90 2.31
CA ASN A 65 13.06 -18.69 1.10
C ASN A 65 11.76 -19.12 0.40
N MET A 66 10.78 -18.23 0.37
CA MET A 66 9.48 -18.40 -0.27
C MET A 66 9.36 -17.46 -1.47
N MET A 67 8.30 -17.66 -2.25
CA MET A 67 7.78 -16.73 -3.24
C MET A 67 6.40 -16.22 -2.82
N PHE A 68 5.92 -15.13 -3.42
CA PHE A 68 4.56 -14.64 -3.14
C PHE A 68 3.48 -15.69 -3.45
N ASP A 69 3.70 -16.53 -4.47
CA ASP A 69 2.77 -17.60 -4.85
C ASP A 69 2.63 -18.69 -3.78
N ASP A 70 3.61 -18.82 -2.88
CA ASP A 70 3.56 -19.75 -1.75
C ASP A 70 2.67 -19.23 -0.61
N ILE A 71 2.18 -17.99 -0.69
CA ILE A 71 1.27 -17.42 0.31
C ILE A 71 -0.15 -17.96 0.07
N ASP A 72 -0.66 -18.69 1.05
CA ASP A 72 -2.04 -19.20 1.05
C ASP A 72 -3.09 -18.09 1.20
N ARG A 73 -2.83 -17.14 2.11
CA ARG A 73 -3.73 -16.03 2.45
C ARG A 73 -2.96 -14.77 2.82
N LEU A 74 -3.40 -13.63 2.31
CA LEU A 74 -2.92 -12.30 2.68
C LEU A 74 -4.04 -11.53 3.38
N TYR A 75 -3.84 -11.17 4.65
CA TYR A 75 -4.83 -10.42 5.42
C TYR A 75 -4.47 -8.93 5.49
N LEU A 76 -5.39 -8.08 5.06
CA LEU A 76 -5.26 -6.62 5.10
C LEU A 76 -6.02 -6.07 6.31
N ALA A 77 -5.26 -5.57 7.29
CA ALA A 77 -5.81 -4.94 8.48
C ALA A 77 -5.62 -3.41 8.45
N GLY A 78 -6.39 -2.71 9.29
CA GLY A 78 -6.37 -1.26 9.43
C GLY A 78 -7.47 -0.55 8.66
N ALA A 79 -7.64 0.75 8.93
CA ALA A 79 -8.67 1.58 8.31
C ALA A 79 -8.54 1.62 6.77
N PHE A 80 -7.31 1.50 6.27
CA PHE A 80 -7.02 1.35 4.84
C PHE A 80 -7.58 0.04 4.27
N GLY A 81 -7.49 -1.07 5.00
CA GLY A 81 -7.98 -2.37 4.54
C GLY A 81 -9.49 -2.42 4.31
N ASN A 82 -10.29 -1.63 5.03
CA ASN A 82 -11.76 -1.67 4.94
C ASN A 82 -12.32 -1.11 3.62
N TYR A 83 -11.61 -0.18 2.99
CA TYR A 83 -12.12 0.55 1.83
C TYR A 83 -11.18 0.50 0.61
N ILE A 84 -10.05 -0.19 0.74
CA ILE A 84 -9.14 -0.36 -0.38
C ILE A 84 -9.73 -1.33 -1.39
N ASP A 85 -9.76 -0.91 -2.65
CA ASP A 85 -10.00 -1.80 -3.76
C ASP A 85 -8.75 -2.67 -3.98
N ILE A 86 -8.90 -3.98 -3.74
CA ILE A 86 -7.80 -4.93 -3.76
C ILE A 86 -7.18 -5.02 -5.16
N GLU A 87 -8.01 -5.00 -6.21
CA GLU A 87 -7.53 -5.04 -7.58
C GLU A 87 -6.66 -3.81 -7.85
N ASN A 88 -7.17 -2.60 -7.59
CA ASN A 88 -6.40 -1.37 -7.74
C ASN A 88 -5.11 -1.35 -6.89
N ALA A 89 -5.11 -1.97 -5.70
CA ALA A 89 -3.92 -2.08 -4.85
C ALA A 89 -2.84 -2.97 -5.46
N VAL A 90 -3.20 -4.11 -6.05
CA VAL A 90 -2.27 -4.96 -6.81
C VAL A 90 -1.73 -4.19 -8.02
N VAL A 91 -2.62 -3.49 -8.72
CA VAL A 91 -2.33 -2.75 -9.95
C VAL A 91 -1.29 -1.65 -9.76
N ILE A 92 -1.39 -0.87 -8.69
CA ILE A 92 -0.39 0.16 -8.39
C ILE A 92 0.91 -0.43 -7.83
N GLY A 93 0.94 -1.74 -7.56
CA GLY A 93 2.07 -2.45 -6.93
C GLY A 93 2.21 -2.12 -5.45
N LEU A 94 1.10 -1.92 -4.75
CA LEU A 94 1.05 -1.84 -3.30
C LEU A 94 1.03 -3.25 -2.69
N LEU A 95 0.26 -4.16 -3.31
CA LEU A 95 0.16 -5.56 -2.92
C LEU A 95 0.83 -6.45 -3.97
N PRO A 96 1.28 -7.66 -3.58
CA PRO A 96 1.80 -8.62 -4.54
C PRO A 96 0.72 -9.11 -5.50
N ASP A 97 1.13 -9.44 -6.72
CA ASP A 97 0.26 -10.01 -7.76
C ASP A 97 0.01 -11.50 -7.49
N ILE A 98 -0.86 -11.77 -6.52
CA ILE A 98 -1.34 -13.11 -6.17
C ILE A 98 -2.84 -13.21 -6.45
N PRO A 99 -3.42 -14.42 -6.56
CA PRO A 99 -4.85 -14.58 -6.78
C PRO A 99 -5.69 -13.77 -5.78
N LEU A 100 -6.59 -12.92 -6.29
CA LEU A 100 -7.35 -11.96 -5.48
C LEU A 100 -8.19 -12.62 -4.39
N ASP A 101 -8.61 -13.87 -4.60
CA ASP A 101 -9.37 -14.64 -3.62
C ASP A 101 -8.55 -15.02 -2.38
N ARG A 102 -7.21 -14.98 -2.46
CA ARG A 102 -6.28 -15.14 -1.33
C ARG A 102 -6.15 -13.88 -0.48
N ILE A 103 -6.51 -12.71 -1.01
CA ILE A 103 -6.42 -11.44 -0.29
C ILE A 103 -7.74 -11.15 0.43
N LYS A 104 -7.68 -10.90 1.74
CA LYS A 104 -8.86 -10.68 2.60
C LYS A 104 -8.69 -9.45 3.47
N SER A 105 -9.65 -8.54 3.40
CA SER A 105 -9.76 -7.47 4.39
C SER A 105 -10.33 -8.00 5.69
N VAL A 106 -9.71 -7.62 6.81
CA VAL A 106 -10.15 -7.97 8.17
C VAL A 106 -10.48 -6.74 9.02
N GLY A 107 -10.41 -5.54 8.42
CA GLY A 107 -10.67 -4.27 9.07
C GLY A 107 -9.75 -3.97 10.24
N ASN A 108 -10.29 -3.34 11.30
CA ASN A 108 -9.48 -2.92 12.45
C ASN A 108 -9.16 -4.09 13.39
N ALA A 109 -8.23 -4.96 12.95
CA ALA A 109 -7.80 -6.14 13.70
C ALA A 109 -7.22 -5.78 15.08
N ALA A 110 -6.54 -4.65 15.22
CA ALA A 110 -6.02 -4.19 16.51
C ALA A 110 -7.15 -3.87 17.50
N GLY A 111 -8.20 -3.17 17.03
CA GLY A 111 -9.38 -2.86 17.83
C GLY A 111 -10.17 -4.12 18.23
N GLU A 112 -10.38 -5.04 17.30
CA GLU A 112 -11.05 -6.32 17.60
C GLU A 112 -10.23 -7.20 18.54
N GLY A 113 -8.90 -7.27 18.36
CA GLY A 113 -7.98 -7.96 19.26
C GLY A 113 -8.06 -7.40 20.69
N ALA A 114 -8.05 -6.08 20.84
CA ALA A 114 -8.18 -5.42 22.14
C ALA A 114 -9.50 -5.77 22.85
N LYS A 115 -10.64 -5.80 22.11
CA LYS A 115 -11.93 -6.23 22.66
C LYS A 115 -11.89 -7.70 23.13
N LEU A 116 -11.35 -8.60 22.29
CA LEU A 116 -11.25 -10.02 22.62
C LEU A 116 -10.42 -10.25 23.89
N SER A 117 -9.29 -9.56 24.01
CA SER A 117 -8.41 -9.66 25.17
C SER A 117 -8.97 -8.99 26.42
N LEU A 118 -9.79 -7.94 26.27
CA LEU A 118 -10.52 -7.34 27.39
C LEU A 118 -11.57 -8.30 27.94
N LEU A 119 -12.36 -8.93 27.07
CA LEU A 119 -13.50 -9.77 27.45
C LEU A 119 -13.13 -11.21 27.84
N SER A 120 -11.94 -11.70 27.46
CA SER A 120 -11.55 -13.09 27.72
C SER A 120 -10.11 -13.23 28.19
N LYS A 121 -9.94 -13.73 29.42
CA LYS A 121 -8.62 -14.10 29.98
C LYS A 121 -7.93 -15.18 29.15
N LYS A 122 -8.70 -16.11 28.56
CA LYS A 122 -8.17 -17.15 27.67
C LYS A 122 -7.58 -16.53 26.40
N LYS A 123 -8.29 -15.60 25.75
CA LYS A 123 -7.81 -14.91 24.55
C LYS A 123 -6.60 -14.03 24.85
N ARG A 124 -6.59 -13.35 26.00
CA ARG A 124 -5.41 -12.59 26.45
C ARG A 124 -4.18 -13.47 26.66
N ALA A 125 -4.36 -14.68 27.21
CA ALA A 125 -3.26 -15.64 27.35
C ALA A 125 -2.77 -16.18 26.00
N GLU A 126 -3.67 -16.36 25.03
CA GLU A 126 -3.35 -16.74 23.65
C GLU A 126 -2.55 -15.65 22.94
N GLU A 127 -2.97 -14.38 23.02
CA GLU A 127 -2.25 -13.22 22.48
C GLU A 127 -0.82 -13.14 23.03
N ASN A 128 -0.66 -13.32 24.35
CA ASN A 128 0.66 -13.32 24.99
C ASN A 128 1.58 -14.46 24.53
N LYS A 129 1.03 -15.57 24.01
CA LYS A 129 1.83 -16.63 23.38
C LYS A 129 2.22 -16.24 21.96
N VAL A 130 1.25 -15.74 21.18
CA VAL A 130 1.48 -15.29 19.79
C VAL A 130 2.54 -14.19 19.74
N SER A 131 2.49 -13.20 20.63
CA SER A 131 3.46 -12.10 20.65
C SER A 131 4.90 -12.56 20.89
N ARG A 132 5.10 -13.71 21.55
CA ARG A 132 6.42 -14.31 21.78
C ARG A 132 6.93 -15.14 20.61
N MET A 133 6.09 -15.39 19.60
CA MET A 133 6.45 -16.12 18.38
C MET A 133 6.81 -15.18 17.22
N VAL A 134 6.71 -13.86 17.42
CA VAL A 134 6.99 -12.87 16.37
C VAL A 134 8.46 -12.49 16.41
N ASP A 135 9.16 -12.72 15.30
CA ASP A 135 10.52 -12.23 15.08
C ASP A 135 10.51 -10.88 14.38
N TYR A 136 11.26 -9.93 14.92
CA TYR A 136 11.44 -8.62 14.30
C TYR A 136 12.54 -8.64 13.25
N ILE A 137 12.25 -8.08 12.08
CA ILE A 137 13.20 -7.93 10.99
C ILE A 137 13.40 -6.45 10.70
N GLU A 138 14.62 -5.98 10.91
CA GLU A 138 15.03 -4.62 10.54
C GLU A 138 15.25 -4.52 9.03
N LEU A 139 14.23 -4.04 8.31
CA LEU A 139 14.23 -3.99 6.85
C LEU A 139 15.30 -3.06 6.29
N ALA A 140 15.52 -1.88 6.91
CA ALA A 140 16.50 -0.90 6.43
C ALA A 140 17.96 -1.40 6.51
N SER A 141 18.21 -2.43 7.32
CA SER A 141 19.53 -3.08 7.42
C SER A 141 19.79 -4.15 6.35
N GLN A 142 18.78 -4.55 5.57
CA GLN A 142 18.94 -5.59 4.57
C GLN A 142 19.70 -5.06 3.35
N LYS A 143 20.70 -5.82 2.89
CA LYS A 143 21.63 -5.40 1.82
C LYS A 143 20.90 -5.01 0.52
N ASN A 144 19.81 -5.68 0.20
CA ASN A 144 19.02 -5.43 -1.01
C ASN A 144 17.86 -4.45 -0.80
N PHE A 145 17.66 -3.90 0.40
CA PHE A 145 16.52 -3.03 0.69
C PHE A 145 16.43 -1.85 -0.27
N GLN A 146 17.53 -1.13 -0.47
CA GLN A 146 17.55 0.05 -1.33
C GLN A 146 17.21 -0.30 -2.79
N ASP A 147 17.75 -1.40 -3.29
CA ASP A 147 17.51 -1.85 -4.67
C ASP A 147 16.06 -2.26 -4.88
N VAL A 148 15.50 -3.05 -3.95
CA VAL A 148 14.10 -3.48 -3.99
C VAL A 148 13.18 -2.27 -3.83
N PHE A 149 13.49 -1.34 -2.92
CA PHE A 149 12.72 -0.12 -2.71
C PHE A 149 12.66 0.75 -3.95
N VAL A 150 13.81 1.08 -4.55
CA VAL A 150 13.88 1.91 -5.76
C VAL A 150 13.11 1.27 -6.91
N ARG A 151 13.22 -0.06 -7.09
CA ARG A 151 12.43 -0.79 -8.10
C ARG A 151 10.93 -0.70 -7.80
N SER A 152 10.56 -0.83 -6.53
CA SER A 152 9.16 -0.79 -6.07
C SER A 152 8.52 0.59 -6.13
N LEU A 153 9.27 1.68 -6.38
CA LEU A 153 8.68 3.02 -6.56
C LEU A 153 7.91 3.16 -7.88
N ASN A 154 8.27 2.40 -8.91
CA ASN A 154 7.58 2.48 -10.19
C ASN A 154 6.23 1.75 -10.14
N PHE A 155 5.18 2.34 -10.71
CA PHE A 155 3.93 1.62 -10.95
C PHE A 155 4.22 0.44 -11.90
N PRO A 156 3.76 -0.78 -11.57
CA PRO A 156 3.90 -1.93 -12.44
C PRO A 156 3.34 -1.66 -13.83
N ARG A 157 3.97 -2.24 -14.86
CA ARG A 157 3.33 -2.36 -16.17
C ARG A 157 2.52 -3.65 -16.12
N TYR A 158 1.21 -3.56 -16.36
CA TYR A 158 0.37 -4.75 -16.46
C TYR A 158 0.96 -5.73 -17.48
N LYS A 159 1.13 -6.99 -17.02
CA LYS A 159 1.82 -8.10 -17.69
C LYS A 159 3.33 -7.87 -17.88
N CYS A 160 4.09 -8.18 -16.86
CA CYS A 160 5.20 -9.12 -17.03
C CYS A 160 5.29 -9.97 -15.76
N ALA A 161 4.94 -11.24 -15.91
CA ALA A 161 5.38 -12.28 -15.00
C ALA A 161 6.90 -12.19 -14.83
N GLN A 162 7.35 -12.51 -13.61
CA GLN A 162 8.74 -12.80 -13.23
C GLN A 162 9.66 -11.57 -13.10
N LEU A 163 9.95 -11.24 -11.83
CA LEU A 163 11.33 -11.00 -11.41
C LEU A 163 11.96 -12.34 -11.06
#